data_AF-T0ZHP1-F1
#
_entry.id   AF-T0ZHP1-F1
#
_cell.length_a   1.000
_cell.length_b   1.000
_cell.length_c   1.000
_cell.angle_alpha   90.00
_cell.angle_beta   90.00
_cell.angle_gamma   90.00
#
_symmetry.space_group_name_H-M   'P 1'
#
loop_
_entity.id
_entity.type
_entity.pdbx_description
1 polymer ?
#
loop_
_entity_poly.entity_id
_entity_poly.type
_entity_poly.pdbx_seq_one_letter_code
_entity_poly.pdbx_strand_id
1 'polypeptide(L)'
;FPDCMGRGIGKGEVLWGALNHSRVLQILHNPRYAGAFVYGRTRSSYNAELKPVQLQVKQEDWQVLIRDAHPGYIAWAEFERNQLTLQHNAVGFSTTLRGAVPREGAALLQGRVLCGRCGSRMRVRYDRREGQSRPYYCCNEGKVRRAESNNCQWVQGSEVDAAISALLLQTVAPAAIEVALAVEQEIAQRMEQTAALRQS
;
A
#
# COMPACT_ATOMS: atom_id res chain seq x y z
N PHE A 1 -13.94 2.82 20.23
CA PHE A 1 -14.49 2.21 19.02
C PHE A 1 -15.37 1.04 19.41
N PRO A 2 -16.63 1.01 18.94
CA PRO A 2 -17.58 -0.01 19.34
C PRO A 2 -17.21 -1.39 18.78
N ASP A 3 -17.19 -2.39 19.65
CA ASP A 3 -17.07 -3.80 19.31
C ASP A 3 -18.15 -4.61 20.03
N CYS A 4 -18.78 -5.55 19.33
CA CYS A 4 -19.80 -6.42 19.92
C CYS A 4 -19.16 -7.75 20.28
N MET A 5 -19.26 -8.15 21.54
CA MET A 5 -18.74 -9.45 21.95
C MET A 5 -19.54 -10.60 21.31
N GLY A 6 -18.89 -11.33 20.42
CA GLY A 6 -19.52 -12.46 19.70
C GLY A 6 -19.56 -13.78 20.49
N ARG A 7 -18.73 -13.93 21.53
CA ARG A 7 -18.61 -15.13 22.36
C ARG A 7 -18.22 -14.77 23.80
N GLY A 8 -18.52 -15.66 24.74
CA GLY A 8 -18.17 -15.50 26.16
C GLY A 8 -19.25 -14.84 27.01
N ILE A 9 -18.90 -14.54 28.26
CA ILE A 9 -19.76 -13.81 29.22
C ILE A 9 -19.88 -12.36 28.71
N GLY A 10 -21.11 -11.84 28.60
CA GLY A 10 -21.39 -10.52 27.99
C GLY A 10 -21.61 -10.56 26.47
N LYS A 11 -21.94 -11.73 25.89
CA LYS A 11 -22.29 -11.86 24.47
C LYS A 11 -23.43 -10.90 24.10
N GLY A 12 -23.20 -10.08 23.07
CA GLY A 12 -24.16 -9.07 22.61
C GLY A 12 -23.97 -7.69 23.23
N GLU A 13 -23.13 -7.55 24.25
CA GLU A 13 -22.77 -6.25 24.81
C GLU A 13 -21.82 -5.49 23.86
N VAL A 14 -22.01 -4.17 23.81
CA VAL A 14 -21.16 -3.25 23.05
C VAL A 14 -20.06 -2.73 23.98
N LEU A 15 -18.82 -3.10 23.68
CA LEU A 15 -17.64 -2.58 24.35
C LEU A 15 -17.02 -1.44 23.56
N TRP A 16 -16.53 -0.43 24.27
CA TRP A 16 -15.83 0.71 23.68
C TRP A 16 -14.33 0.60 23.97
N GLY A 17 -13.52 0.35 22.93
CA GLY A 17 -12.07 0.20 23.07
C GLY A 17 -11.26 1.04 22.08
N ALA A 18 -9.93 0.92 22.08
CA ALA A 18 -9.11 1.55 21.06
C ALA A 18 -9.41 0.96 19.66
N LEU A 19 -9.34 1.78 18.62
CA LEU A 19 -9.47 1.31 17.25
C LEU A 19 -8.18 0.58 16.84
N ASN A 20 -8.20 -0.74 16.87
CA ASN A 20 -7.05 -1.55 16.49
C ASN A 20 -7.00 -1.80 14.97
N HIS A 21 -5.83 -2.17 14.46
CA HIS A 21 -5.61 -2.39 13.03
C HIS A 21 -6.54 -3.47 12.43
N SER A 22 -6.77 -4.57 13.15
CA SER A 22 -7.67 -5.64 12.68
C SER A 22 -9.11 -5.15 12.54
N ARG A 23 -9.58 -4.32 13.46
CA ARG A 23 -10.92 -3.72 13.41
C ARG A 23 -11.06 -2.73 12.27
N VAL A 24 -10.03 -1.90 12.02
CA VAL A 24 -10.00 -1.01 10.84
C VAL A 24 -10.17 -1.83 9.56
N LEU A 25 -9.39 -2.90 9.39
CA LEU A 25 -9.50 -3.75 8.20
C LEU A 25 -10.88 -4.41 8.08
N GLN A 26 -11.46 -4.90 9.18
CA GLN A 26 -12.80 -5.46 9.17
C GLN A 26 -13.85 -4.44 8.68
N ILE A 27 -13.74 -3.18 9.12
CA ILE A 27 -14.65 -2.10 8.72
C ILE A 27 -14.45 -1.77 7.25
N LEU A 28 -13.21 -1.54 6.82
CA LEU A 28 -12.91 -1.15 5.45
C LEU A 28 -13.27 -2.24 4.44
N HIS A 29 -13.19 -3.53 4.80
CA HIS A 29 -13.63 -4.63 3.95
C HIS A 29 -15.15 -4.90 4.03
N ASN A 30 -15.93 -4.16 4.82
CA ASN A 30 -17.35 -4.44 5.01
C ASN A 30 -18.23 -3.58 4.05
N PRO A 31 -18.84 -4.18 3.03
CA PRO A 31 -19.65 -3.46 2.04
C PRO A 31 -20.94 -2.86 2.62
N ARG A 32 -21.33 -3.22 3.85
CA ARG A 32 -22.45 -2.56 4.56
C ARG A 32 -22.18 -1.07 4.73
N TYR A 33 -20.94 -0.63 4.93
CA TYR A 33 -20.64 0.81 5.01
C TYR A 33 -20.88 1.54 3.69
N ALA A 34 -21.01 0.80 2.58
CA ALA A 34 -21.34 1.32 1.27
C ALA A 34 -22.83 1.15 0.88
N GLY A 35 -23.69 0.84 1.86
CA GLY A 35 -25.14 0.68 1.64
C GLY A 35 -25.55 -0.67 1.03
N ALA A 36 -24.62 -1.63 0.91
CA ALA A 36 -24.90 -2.90 0.25
C ALA A 36 -25.22 -4.03 1.24
N PHE A 37 -26.26 -4.80 0.90
CA PHE A 37 -26.55 -6.08 1.51
C PHE A 37 -25.84 -7.19 0.74
N VAL A 38 -25.13 -8.06 1.47
CA VAL A 38 -24.31 -9.11 0.87
C VAL A 38 -24.46 -10.44 1.59
N TYR A 39 -24.49 -11.51 0.81
CA TYR A 39 -24.49 -12.89 1.30
C TYR A 39 -23.54 -13.76 0.47
N GLY A 40 -22.94 -14.77 1.10
CA GLY A 40 -21.98 -15.67 0.44
C GLY A 40 -20.54 -15.13 0.37
N ARG A 41 -20.15 -14.19 1.23
CA ARG A 41 -18.77 -13.68 1.30
C ARG A 41 -17.73 -14.72 1.70
N THR A 42 -18.16 -15.75 2.42
CA THR A 42 -17.32 -16.86 2.86
C THR A 42 -17.97 -18.18 2.48
N ARG A 43 -17.13 -19.16 2.13
CA ARG A 43 -17.54 -20.55 1.91
C ARG A 43 -16.77 -21.47 2.86
N SER A 44 -17.46 -22.44 3.42
CA SER A 44 -16.81 -23.52 4.19
C SER A 44 -16.25 -24.55 3.21
N SER A 45 -14.99 -24.95 3.42
CA SER A 45 -14.31 -26.00 2.67
C SER A 45 -13.55 -26.90 3.66
N TYR A 46 -13.06 -28.04 3.22
CA TYR A 46 -12.15 -28.88 3.99
C TYR A 46 -10.73 -28.74 3.44
N ASN A 47 -9.72 -28.73 4.32
CA ASN A 47 -8.32 -28.80 3.91
C ASN A 47 -7.90 -30.26 3.63
N ALA A 48 -6.65 -30.47 3.22
CA ALA A 48 -6.10 -31.83 2.96
C ALA A 48 -6.12 -32.76 4.19
N GLU A 49 -6.24 -32.20 5.41
CA GLU A 49 -6.37 -32.93 6.67
C GLU A 49 -7.83 -33.09 7.13
N LEU A 50 -8.81 -32.84 6.24
CA LEU A 50 -10.26 -32.89 6.52
C LEU A 50 -10.72 -31.95 7.65
N LYS A 51 -9.98 -30.88 7.94
CA LYS A 51 -10.40 -29.83 8.88
C LYS A 51 -11.21 -28.77 8.16
N PRO A 52 -12.32 -28.27 8.76
CA PRO A 52 -13.11 -27.20 8.18
C PRO A 52 -12.31 -25.89 8.15
N VAL A 53 -12.28 -25.25 6.99
CA VAL A 53 -11.64 -23.96 6.75
C VAL A 53 -12.65 -23.03 6.10
N GLN A 54 -12.66 -21.76 6.50
CA GLN A 54 -13.44 -20.73 5.82
C GLN A 54 -12.58 -20.04 4.77
N LEU A 55 -13.04 -20.07 3.53
CA LEU A 55 -12.42 -19.39 2.40
C LEU A 55 -13.18 -18.11 2.10
N GLN A 56 -12.44 -17.02 1.88
CA GLN A 56 -13.02 -15.79 1.33
C GLN A 56 -13.39 -16.01 -0.13
N VAL A 57 -14.59 -15.59 -0.50
CA VAL A 57 -15.11 -15.69 -1.86
C VAL A 57 -14.88 -14.34 -2.55
N LYS A 58 -14.42 -14.38 -3.81
CA LYS A 58 -14.26 -13.15 -4.60
C LYS A 58 -15.60 -12.46 -4.75
N GLN A 59 -15.57 -11.14 -4.90
CA GLN A 59 -16.79 -10.34 -5.04
C GLN A 59 -17.66 -10.77 -6.22
N GLU A 60 -17.03 -11.17 -7.34
CA GLU A 60 -17.70 -11.68 -8.54
C GLU A 60 -18.50 -12.97 -8.30
N ASP A 61 -18.12 -13.74 -7.27
CA ASP A 61 -18.71 -15.03 -6.93
C ASP A 61 -19.65 -14.95 -5.70
N TRP A 62 -19.98 -13.75 -5.22
CA TRP A 62 -20.93 -13.59 -4.11
C TRP A 62 -22.33 -14.01 -4.54
N GLN A 63 -22.99 -14.84 -3.73
CA GLN A 63 -24.33 -15.36 -4.04
C GLN A 63 -25.38 -14.24 -4.12
N VAL A 64 -25.27 -13.23 -3.26
CA VAL A 64 -26.18 -12.08 -3.25
C VAL A 64 -25.37 -10.81 -3.02
N LEU A 65 -25.57 -9.83 -3.90
CA LEU A 65 -25.10 -8.46 -3.76
C LEU A 65 -26.23 -7.52 -4.17
N ILE A 66 -26.87 -6.90 -3.18
CA ILE A 66 -27.89 -5.87 -3.40
C ILE A 66 -27.27 -4.54 -2.99
N ARG A 67 -26.99 -3.69 -3.98
CA ARG A 67 -26.51 -2.33 -3.74
C ARG A 67 -27.65 -1.42 -3.30
N ASP A 68 -27.30 -0.38 -2.56
CA ASP A 68 -28.24 0.67 -2.12
C ASP A 68 -29.46 0.12 -1.34
N ALA A 69 -29.27 -1.00 -0.63
CA ALA A 69 -30.30 -1.63 0.21
C ALA A 69 -30.62 -0.80 1.47
N HIS A 70 -29.68 0.04 1.90
CA HIS A 70 -29.83 0.97 3.01
C HIS A 70 -28.86 2.15 2.85
N PRO A 71 -29.05 3.25 3.60
CA PRO A 71 -28.08 4.35 3.58
C PRO A 71 -26.67 3.85 3.91
N GLY A 72 -25.72 4.13 3.02
CA GLY A 72 -24.29 3.92 3.22
C GLY A 72 -23.63 5.14 3.84
N TYR A 73 -22.51 4.93 4.52
CA TYR A 73 -21.61 6.01 4.96
C TYR A 73 -20.72 6.53 3.82
N ILE A 74 -20.42 5.66 2.85
CA ILE A 74 -19.67 5.98 1.63
C ILE A 74 -20.43 5.48 0.41
N ALA A 75 -20.14 6.03 -0.76
CA ALA A 75 -20.71 5.54 -2.01
C ALA A 75 -20.10 4.19 -2.42
N TRP A 76 -20.85 3.37 -3.16
CA TRP A 76 -20.35 2.07 -3.66
C TRP A 76 -19.04 2.19 -4.47
N ALA A 77 -18.97 3.17 -5.37
CA ALA A 77 -17.77 3.42 -6.17
C ALA A 77 -16.55 3.82 -5.32
N GLU A 78 -16.77 4.49 -4.18
CA GLU A 78 -15.69 4.79 -3.23
C GLU A 78 -15.23 3.54 -2.49
N PHE A 79 -16.17 2.68 -2.07
CA PHE A 79 -15.84 1.39 -1.48
C PHE A 79 -14.98 0.53 -2.42
N GLU A 80 -15.33 0.44 -3.70
CA GLU A 80 -14.56 -0.31 -4.70
C GLU A 80 -13.14 0.25 -4.87
N ARG A 81 -12.99 1.57 -4.95
CA ARG A 81 -11.66 2.22 -4.97
C ARG A 81 -10.85 1.91 -3.72
N ASN A 82 -11.48 1.93 -2.55
CA ASN A 82 -10.85 1.57 -1.29
C ASN A 82 -10.40 0.11 -1.27
N GLN A 83 -11.21 -0.84 -1.80
CA GLN A 83 -10.82 -2.24 -1.92
C GLN A 83 -9.58 -2.41 -2.81
N LEU A 84 -9.54 -1.73 -3.95
CA LEU A 84 -8.36 -1.75 -4.85
C LEU A 84 -7.11 -1.21 -4.14
N THR A 85 -7.27 -0.14 -3.37
CA THR A 85 -6.16 0.47 -2.61
C THR A 85 -5.65 -0.49 -1.53
N LEU A 86 -6.55 -1.15 -0.80
CA LEU A 86 -6.20 -2.17 0.19
C LEU A 86 -5.49 -3.37 -0.43
N GLN A 87 -5.97 -3.84 -1.59
CA GLN A 87 -5.32 -4.91 -2.33
C GLN A 87 -3.91 -4.51 -2.74
N HIS A 88 -3.72 -3.31 -3.27
CA HIS A 88 -2.40 -2.77 -3.63
C HIS A 88 -1.48 -2.61 -2.41
N ASN A 89 -2.03 -2.28 -1.24
CA ASN A 89 -1.25 -2.16 0.00
C ASN A 89 -0.88 -3.54 0.60
N ALA A 90 -1.74 -4.56 0.43
CA ALA A 90 -1.49 -5.93 0.90
C ALA A 90 -0.29 -6.60 0.19
N VAL A 91 0.08 -6.08 -0.99
CA VAL A 91 1.23 -6.49 -1.80
C VAL A 91 2.54 -6.53 -1.01
N GLY A 92 2.67 -5.69 0.02
CA GLY A 92 3.83 -5.66 0.92
C GLY A 92 4.12 -6.97 1.67
N PHE A 93 3.21 -7.95 1.66
CA PHE A 93 3.39 -9.27 2.28
C PHE A 93 3.59 -10.42 1.28
N SER A 94 3.31 -10.19 -0.01
CA SER A 94 3.51 -11.20 -1.06
C SER A 94 5.00 -11.53 -1.22
N THR A 95 5.31 -12.72 -1.75
CA THR A 95 6.70 -13.17 -1.93
C THR A 95 7.40 -12.42 -3.07
N THR A 96 6.65 -12.12 -4.13
CA THR A 96 7.15 -11.46 -5.33
C THR A 96 7.20 -9.96 -5.15
N LEU A 97 6.17 -9.32 -4.61
CA LEU A 97 6.05 -7.86 -4.56
C LEU A 97 6.31 -7.28 -3.15
N ARG A 98 6.94 -8.07 -2.27
CA ARG A 98 7.30 -7.66 -0.91
C ARG A 98 8.13 -6.38 -0.92
N GLY A 99 7.74 -5.43 -0.08
CA GLY A 99 8.45 -4.16 0.07
C GLY A 99 8.12 -3.10 -0.98
N ALA A 100 7.38 -3.41 -2.05
CA ALA A 100 7.07 -2.49 -3.14
C ALA A 100 6.22 -1.27 -2.74
N VAL A 101 5.55 -1.34 -1.59
CA VAL A 101 4.75 -0.24 -1.04
C VAL A 101 5.70 0.74 -0.34
N PRO A 102 5.68 2.03 -0.70
CA PRO A 102 6.44 3.06 0.01
C PRO A 102 6.12 3.03 1.50
N ARG A 103 7.15 3.11 2.35
CA ARG A 103 6.98 3.30 3.79
C ARG A 103 7.82 4.49 4.24
N GLU A 104 7.51 4.97 5.43
CA GLU A 104 8.31 6.00 6.08
C GLU A 104 9.76 5.54 6.27
N GLY A 105 10.68 6.47 6.00
CA GLY A 105 12.10 6.31 6.28
C GLY A 105 13.00 6.88 5.18
N ALA A 106 14.29 6.97 5.48
CA ALA A 106 15.28 7.63 4.61
C ALA A 106 15.74 6.79 3.40
N ALA A 107 15.11 5.63 3.12
CA ALA A 107 15.55 4.73 2.06
C ALA A 107 14.76 5.03 0.77
N LEU A 108 15.44 5.56 -0.25
CA LEU A 108 14.81 5.97 -1.50
C LEU A 108 14.25 4.78 -2.29
N LEU A 109 14.97 3.66 -2.29
CA LEU A 109 14.71 2.50 -3.16
C LEU A 109 14.06 1.34 -2.40
N GLN A 110 13.36 1.64 -1.30
CA GLN A 110 12.64 0.63 -0.55
C GLN A 110 11.70 -0.18 -1.47
N GLY A 111 11.89 -1.50 -1.51
CA GLY A 111 11.09 -2.41 -2.33
C GLY A 111 11.44 -2.49 -3.82
N ARG A 112 12.41 -1.70 -4.27
CA ARG A 112 12.86 -1.66 -5.66
C ARG A 112 14.19 -2.39 -5.86
N VAL A 113 15.05 -2.43 -4.84
CA VAL A 113 16.35 -3.09 -4.92
C VAL A 113 16.18 -4.62 -4.98
N LEU A 114 16.89 -5.25 -5.92
CA LEU A 114 16.99 -6.71 -6.06
C LEU A 114 18.36 -7.19 -5.61
N CYS A 115 18.43 -8.39 -5.05
CA CYS A 115 19.68 -9.02 -4.68
C CYS A 115 20.40 -9.55 -5.92
N GLY A 116 21.65 -9.13 -6.15
CA GLY A 116 22.45 -9.61 -7.28
C GLY A 116 22.84 -11.09 -7.20
N ARG A 117 22.65 -11.75 -6.05
CA ARG A 117 22.96 -13.19 -5.86
C ARG A 117 21.76 -14.11 -6.10
N CYS A 118 20.58 -13.76 -5.59
CA CYS A 118 19.40 -14.63 -5.64
C CYS A 118 18.21 -14.03 -6.42
N GLY A 119 18.32 -12.79 -6.91
CA GLY A 119 17.27 -12.11 -7.66
C GLY A 119 16.07 -11.64 -6.81
N SER A 120 16.02 -11.99 -5.53
CA SER A 120 14.92 -11.59 -4.65
C SER A 120 14.94 -10.10 -4.29
N ARG A 121 13.76 -9.51 -4.06
CA ARG A 121 13.63 -8.15 -3.53
C ARG A 121 14.27 -8.01 -2.15
N MET A 122 15.10 -6.99 -1.98
CA MET A 122 15.80 -6.68 -0.73
C MET A 122 14.90 -5.88 0.22
N ARG A 123 15.15 -6.03 1.52
CA ARG A 123 14.46 -5.30 2.59
C ARG A 123 15.33 -4.16 3.08
N VAL A 124 14.70 -3.15 3.66
CA VAL A 124 15.42 -2.07 4.34
C VAL A 124 15.55 -2.42 5.81
N ARG A 125 16.76 -2.28 6.33
CA ARG A 125 17.05 -2.26 7.76
C ARG A 125 17.64 -0.90 8.09
N TYR A 126 17.10 -0.24 9.09
CA TYR A 126 17.69 0.99 9.60
C TYR A 126 18.64 0.67 10.74
N ASP A 127 19.85 1.18 10.66
CA ASP A 127 20.72 1.32 11.83
C ASP A 127 20.54 2.75 12.38
N ARG A 128 20.45 2.88 13.70
CA ARG A 128 20.39 4.18 14.37
C ARG A 128 21.70 4.38 15.11
N ARG A 129 22.52 5.29 14.60
CA ARG A 129 23.77 5.72 15.25
C ARG A 129 23.76 7.23 15.36
N GLU A 130 24.10 7.75 16.53
CA GLU A 130 24.25 9.20 16.77
C GLU A 130 23.02 10.02 16.34
N GLY A 131 21.81 9.49 16.54
CA GLY A 131 20.56 10.15 16.17
C GLY A 131 20.20 10.11 14.67
N GLN A 132 21.11 9.64 13.80
CA GLN A 132 20.87 9.51 12.37
C GLN A 132 20.42 8.09 12.00
N SER A 133 19.35 7.99 11.19
CA SER A 133 18.87 6.71 10.68
C SER A 133 19.52 6.40 9.33
N ARG A 134 20.38 5.38 9.30
CA ARG A 134 21.09 4.95 8.09
C ARG A 134 20.41 3.72 7.49
N PRO A 135 19.91 3.78 6.25
CA PRO A 135 19.29 2.63 5.61
C PRO A 135 20.34 1.64 5.11
N TYR A 136 20.04 0.36 5.26
CA TYR A 136 20.76 -0.75 4.63
C TYR A 136 19.78 -1.60 3.83
N TYR A 137 20.11 -1.87 2.57
CA TYR A 137 19.44 -2.88 1.79
C TYR A 137 20.01 -4.25 2.15
N CYS A 138 19.18 -5.13 2.71
CA CYS A 138 19.58 -6.48 3.09
C CYS A 138 18.69 -7.54 2.42
N CYS A 139 19.32 -8.56 1.86
CA CYS A 139 18.66 -9.77 1.41
C CYS A 139 18.72 -10.83 2.51
N ASN A 140 17.58 -11.16 3.08
CA ASN A 140 17.43 -12.23 4.08
C ASN A 140 16.52 -13.37 3.60
N GLU A 141 16.26 -13.50 2.30
CA GLU A 141 15.40 -14.57 1.77
C GLU A 141 15.95 -15.96 2.05
N GLY A 142 17.27 -16.16 1.94
CA GLY A 142 17.92 -17.42 2.33
C GLY A 142 17.66 -17.78 3.79
N LYS A 143 17.79 -16.81 4.71
CA LYS A 143 17.46 -17.00 6.13
C LYS A 143 15.99 -17.36 6.35
N VAL A 144 15.07 -16.62 5.71
CA VAL A 144 13.63 -16.75 5.97
C VAL A 144 13.03 -17.99 5.32
N ARG A 145 13.47 -18.38 4.12
CA ARG A 145 12.87 -19.49 3.37
C ARG A 145 13.63 -20.80 3.44
N ARG A 146 14.94 -20.73 3.64
CA ARG A 146 15.83 -21.90 3.60
C ARG A 146 16.56 -22.13 4.92
N ALA A 147 16.22 -21.36 5.95
CA ALA A 147 16.87 -21.41 7.27
C ALA A 147 18.40 -21.27 7.19
N GLU A 148 18.91 -20.54 6.19
CA GLU A 148 20.35 -20.30 6.06
C GLU A 148 20.87 -19.43 7.22
N SER A 149 22.11 -19.67 7.64
CA SER A 149 22.73 -18.95 8.77
C SER A 149 23.04 -17.48 8.44
N ASN A 150 23.31 -17.17 7.17
CA ASN A 150 23.77 -15.87 6.71
C ASN A 150 22.80 -15.18 5.74
N ASN A 151 22.85 -13.85 5.71
CA ASN A 151 22.10 -13.08 4.74
C ASN A 151 22.82 -13.14 3.39
N CYS A 152 22.08 -13.17 2.28
CA CYS A 152 22.71 -13.31 0.96
C CYS A 152 23.61 -12.11 0.65
N GLN A 153 23.12 -10.89 0.91
CA GLN A 153 23.84 -9.65 0.61
C GLN A 153 23.36 -8.51 1.50
N TRP A 154 24.28 -7.61 1.87
CA TRP A 154 24.03 -6.37 2.59
C TRP A 154 24.71 -5.23 1.84
N VAL A 155 23.99 -4.13 1.62
CA VAL A 155 24.49 -2.95 0.92
C VAL A 155 24.05 -1.72 1.69
N GLN A 156 24.96 -0.76 1.85
CA GLN A 156 24.65 0.53 2.46
C GLN A 156 23.73 1.33 1.55
N GLY A 157 22.57 1.73 2.06
CA GLY A 157 21.54 2.38 1.26
C GLY A 157 21.91 3.79 0.83
N SER A 158 22.65 4.53 1.66
CA SER A 158 23.02 5.93 1.36
C SER A 158 23.80 6.09 0.06
N GLU A 159 24.79 5.22 -0.19
CA GLU A 159 25.61 5.27 -1.40
C GLU A 159 24.80 4.92 -2.65
N VAL A 160 23.96 3.88 -2.56
CA VAL A 160 23.10 3.44 -3.67
C VAL A 160 22.06 4.52 -3.99
N ASP A 161 21.43 5.08 -2.95
CA ASP A 161 20.41 6.11 -3.10
C ASP A 161 21.01 7.39 -3.68
N ALA A 162 22.22 7.79 -3.28
CA ALA A 162 22.91 8.94 -3.84
C ALA A 162 23.24 8.74 -5.33
N ALA A 163 23.78 7.59 -5.71
CA ALA A 163 24.10 7.26 -7.10
C ALA A 163 22.84 7.25 -7.99
N ILE A 164 21.77 6.61 -7.52
CA ILE A 164 20.50 6.57 -8.27
C ILE A 164 19.82 7.94 -8.31
N SER A 165 19.89 8.74 -7.24
CA SER A 165 19.37 10.10 -7.23
C SER A 165 20.08 10.97 -8.28
N ALA A 166 21.41 10.89 -8.34
CA ALA A 166 22.20 11.63 -9.32
C ALA A 166 21.82 11.23 -10.76
N LEU A 167 21.71 9.93 -11.04
CA LEU A 167 21.30 9.42 -12.35
C LEU A 167 19.87 9.87 -12.72
N LEU A 168 18.94 9.79 -11.77
CA LEU A 168 17.55 10.21 -11.98
C LEU A 168 17.47 11.71 -12.30
N LEU A 169 18.20 12.54 -11.55
CA LEU A 169 18.26 13.97 -11.81
C LEU A 169 18.88 14.27 -13.19
N GLN A 170 19.95 13.60 -13.58
CA GLN A 170 20.54 13.77 -14.91
C GLN A 170 19.58 13.37 -16.04
N THR A 171 18.76 12.34 -15.82
CA THR A 171 17.82 11.84 -16.83
C THR A 171 16.58 12.71 -16.95
N VAL A 172 16.08 13.24 -15.82
CA VAL A 172 14.83 14.02 -15.78
C VAL A 172 15.08 15.51 -16.01
N ALA A 173 16.27 16.03 -15.69
CA ALA A 173 16.58 17.46 -15.81
C ALA A 173 16.32 18.04 -17.22
N PRO A 174 16.67 17.38 -18.35
CA PRO A 174 16.40 17.92 -19.68
C PRO A 174 14.89 18.13 -19.92
N ALA A 175 14.07 17.14 -19.60
CA ALA A 175 12.61 17.24 -19.75
C ALA A 175 11.99 18.25 -18.77
N ALA A 176 12.54 18.37 -17.55
CA ALA A 176 12.06 19.35 -16.57
C ALA A 176 12.38 20.79 -16.99
N ILE A 177 13.53 21.03 -17.62
CA ILE A 177 13.92 22.33 -18.17
C ILE A 177 12.99 22.71 -19.34
N GLU A 178 12.72 21.79 -20.27
CA GLU A 178 11.80 22.00 -21.38
C GLU A 178 10.38 22.36 -20.89
N VAL A 179 9.87 21.64 -19.88
CA VAL A 179 8.58 21.94 -19.26
C VAL A 179 8.58 23.30 -18.56
N ALA A 180 9.65 23.64 -17.83
CA ALA A 180 9.76 24.94 -17.16
C ALA A 180 9.76 26.10 -18.17
N LEU A 181 10.48 25.97 -19.28
CA LEU A 181 10.51 26.95 -20.37
C LEU A 181 9.14 27.10 -21.05
N ALA A 182 8.43 25.99 -21.28
CA ALA A 182 7.09 26.02 -21.86
C ALA A 182 6.09 26.76 -20.94
N VAL A 183 6.18 26.53 -19.62
CA VAL A 183 5.34 27.22 -18.63
C VAL A 183 5.66 28.72 -18.59
N GLU A 184 6.94 29.11 -18.64
CA GLU A 184 7.35 30.52 -18.68
C GLU A 184 6.78 31.24 -19.91
N GLN A 185 6.90 30.62 -21.09
CA GLN A 185 6.35 31.16 -22.34
C GLN A 185 4.83 31.32 -22.26
N GLU A 186 4.10 30.36 -21.69
CA GLU A 186 2.66 30.47 -21.56
C GLU A 186 2.25 31.57 -20.55
N ILE A 187 2.98 31.75 -19.45
CA ILE A 187 2.75 32.85 -18.50
C ILE A 187 2.98 34.20 -19.20
N ALA A 188 4.08 34.35 -19.95
CA ALA A 188 4.38 35.58 -20.69
C ALA A 188 3.28 35.92 -21.70
N GLN A 189 2.81 34.92 -22.46
CA GLN A 189 1.76 35.10 -23.45
C GLN A 189 0.41 35.51 -22.81
N ARG A 190 0.06 34.92 -21.66
CA ARG A 190 -1.14 35.34 -20.91
C ARG A 190 -1.00 36.77 -20.39
N MET A 191 0.18 37.18 -19.93
CA MET A 191 0.43 38.56 -19.49
C MET A 191 0.26 39.57 -20.62
N GLU A 192 0.79 39.27 -21.82
CA GLU A 192 0.62 40.12 -23.01
C GLU A 192 -0.85 40.24 -23.45
N GLN A 193 -1.57 39.12 -23.49
CA GLN A 193 -3.01 39.12 -23.79
C GLN A 193 -3.82 39.98 -22.80
N THR A 194 -3.49 39.88 -21.51
CA THR A 194 -4.15 40.66 -20.47
C THR A 194 -3.80 42.15 -20.56
N ALA A 195 -2.58 42.49 -20.97
CA ALA A 195 -2.16 43.88 -21.19
C ALA A 195 -2.86 44.49 -22.42
N ALA A 196 -2.99 43.74 -23.51
CA ALA A 196 -3.71 44.18 -24.71
C ALA A 196 -5.20 44.46 -24.43
N LEU A 197 -5.87 43.59 -23.66
CA LEU A 197 -7.27 43.77 -23.25
C LEU A 197 -7.50 44.98 -22.33
N ARG A 198 -6.46 45.50 -21.67
CA ARG A 198 -6.56 46.72 -20.81
C ARG A 198 -6.37 48.01 -21.59
N GLN A 199 -5.86 47.95 -22.83
CA GLN A 199 -5.59 49.11 -23.68
C GLN A 199 -6.72 49.37 -24.70
N SER A 200 -7.67 48.44 -24.85
CA SER A 200 -8.92 48.58 -25.61
C SER A 200 -10.06 49.06 -24.74
#